data_AF-A0A3R9TFU1-F1
#
_entry.id   AF-A0A3R9TFU1-F1
#
_cell.length_a   1.000
_cell.length_b   1.000
_cell.length_c   1.000
_cell.angle_alpha   90.00
_cell.angle_beta   90.00
_cell.angle_gamma   90.00
#
_symmetry.space_group_name_H-M   'P 1'
#
loop_
_entity.id
_entity.type
_entity.pdbx_description
1 polymer ?
#
loop_
_entity_poly.entity_id
_entity_poly.type
_entity_poly.pdbx_seq_one_letter_code
_entity_poly.pdbx_strand_id
1 'polypeptide(L)'
;GTGFGADGERAYRAAFPDASPEELYEWVHSDAVFRMPSLRLAEAQIAGGGRAHVYELAWPAPAYGGALGTCHGLDVPLLFGSVAAELGLLLFAGVGSSPEAEALSSRFRAAWTASATTGDPCWPPPDTERRPTQVFDTESVVTAYPHETSRRLWEHHDFGALPLIGQSA
;
A
#
# COMPACT_ATOMS: atom_id res chain seq x y z
N GLY A 1 2.34 -19.95 3.31
CA GLY A 1 2.03 -19.67 4.73
C GLY A 1 2.83 -18.46 5.17
N THR A 2 2.26 -17.59 6.00
CA THR A 2 2.76 -16.25 6.40
C THR A 2 4.00 -16.27 7.33
N GLY A 3 4.87 -17.28 7.20
CA GLY A 3 6.27 -17.19 7.64
C GLY A 3 6.60 -17.28 9.14
N PHE A 4 5.66 -17.14 10.07
CA PHE A 4 6.02 -16.98 11.50
C PHE A 4 5.52 -18.04 12.49
N GLY A 5 4.69 -19.00 12.08
CA GLY A 5 4.13 -19.99 13.01
C GLY A 5 3.43 -19.35 14.22
N ALA A 6 3.41 -20.04 15.36
CA ALA A 6 2.72 -19.60 16.58
C ALA A 6 3.32 -18.33 17.22
N ASP A 7 4.58 -18.00 16.91
CA ASP A 7 5.27 -16.84 17.48
C ASP A 7 4.81 -15.54 16.82
N GLY A 8 4.55 -15.56 15.51
CA GLY A 8 3.98 -14.42 14.79
C GLY A 8 2.55 -14.10 15.20
N GLU A 9 1.72 -15.12 15.41
CA GLU A 9 0.35 -14.92 15.91
C GLU A 9 0.35 -14.19 17.26
N ARG A 10 1.16 -14.66 18.21
CA ARG A 10 1.29 -14.01 19.52
C ARG A 10 1.81 -12.59 19.42
N ALA A 11 2.79 -12.34 18.54
CA ALA A 11 3.36 -11.02 18.35
C ALA A 11 2.34 -10.02 17.76
N TYR A 12 1.54 -10.44 16.77
CA TYR A 12 0.46 -9.62 16.22
C TYR A 12 -0.65 -9.35 17.23
N ARG A 13 -1.08 -10.36 17.97
CA ARG A 13 -2.07 -10.19 19.06
C ARG A 13 -1.58 -9.22 20.15
N ALA A 14 -0.29 -9.27 20.47
CA ALA A 14 0.30 -8.36 21.45
C ALA A 14 0.45 -6.93 20.92
N ALA A 15 0.79 -6.77 19.64
CA ALA A 15 0.95 -5.47 18.99
C ALA A 15 -0.40 -4.76 18.74
N PHE A 16 -1.46 -5.52 18.56
CA PHE A 16 -2.80 -5.02 18.25
C PHE A 16 -3.86 -5.71 19.14
N PRO A 17 -3.90 -5.40 20.44
CA PRO A 17 -4.72 -6.11 21.42
C PRO A 17 -6.23 -5.95 21.19
N ASP A 18 -6.63 -4.83 20.58
CA ASP A 18 -8.03 -4.49 20.34
C ASP A 18 -8.55 -4.96 18.97
N ALA A 19 -7.67 -5.48 18.11
CA ALA A 19 -8.04 -5.95 16.79
C ALA A 19 -8.78 -7.29 16.85
N SER A 20 -9.89 -7.37 16.12
CA SER A 20 -10.63 -8.61 15.90
C SER A 20 -9.77 -9.66 15.17
N PRO A 21 -10.10 -10.95 15.29
CA PRO A 21 -9.45 -12.00 14.50
C PRO A 21 -9.44 -11.71 12.99
N GLU A 22 -10.52 -11.15 12.47
CA GLU A 22 -10.69 -10.79 11.06
C GLU A 22 -9.74 -9.66 10.65
N GLU A 23 -9.66 -8.57 11.43
CA GLU A 23 -8.73 -7.46 11.18
C GLU A 23 -7.28 -7.93 11.22
N LEU A 24 -6.92 -8.77 12.20
CA LEU A 24 -5.57 -9.34 12.29
C LEU A 24 -5.24 -10.20 11.07
N TYR A 25 -6.19 -11.02 10.61
CA TYR A 25 -6.01 -11.83 9.40
C TYR A 25 -5.74 -10.93 8.19
N GLU A 26 -6.55 -9.88 8.00
CA GLU A 26 -6.40 -8.93 6.90
C GLU A 26 -5.07 -8.18 6.97
N TRP A 27 -4.65 -7.72 8.15
CA TRP A 27 -3.39 -7.00 8.34
C TRP A 27 -2.18 -7.89 8.10
N VAL A 28 -2.13 -9.09 8.69
CA VAL A 28 -1.03 -10.04 8.47
C VAL A 28 -0.93 -10.37 6.98
N HIS A 29 -2.05 -10.58 6.29
CA HIS A 29 -2.05 -10.89 4.87
C HIS A 29 -1.57 -9.69 4.02
N SER A 30 -2.06 -8.49 4.34
CA SER A 30 -1.67 -7.25 3.65
C SER A 30 -0.19 -6.95 3.84
N ASP A 31 0.33 -7.17 5.05
CA ASP A 31 1.74 -6.97 5.39
C ASP A 31 2.63 -7.97 4.65
N ALA A 32 2.25 -9.25 4.66
CA ALA A 32 3.01 -10.33 4.04
C ALA A 32 3.07 -10.22 2.50
N VAL A 33 1.96 -9.84 1.86
CA VAL A 33 1.82 -9.86 0.40
C VAL A 33 2.21 -8.53 -0.23
N PHE A 34 1.92 -7.40 0.42
CA PHE A 34 2.06 -6.08 -0.18
C PHE A 34 2.99 -5.16 0.60
N ARG A 35 2.65 -4.83 1.86
CA ARG A 35 3.29 -3.69 2.55
C ARG A 35 4.77 -3.92 2.81
N MET A 36 5.13 -5.06 3.41
CA MET A 36 6.51 -5.34 3.81
C MET A 36 7.43 -5.60 2.62
N PRO A 37 7.05 -6.42 1.62
CA PRO A 37 7.85 -6.55 0.40
C PRO A 37 8.06 -5.21 -0.33
N SER A 38 7.02 -4.39 -0.45
CA SER A 38 7.11 -3.10 -1.16
C SER A 38 8.05 -2.12 -0.46
N LEU A 39 7.97 -2.02 0.88
CA LEU A 39 8.88 -1.17 1.65
C LEU A 39 10.33 -1.64 1.50
N ARG A 40 10.58 -2.95 1.63
CA ARG A 40 11.94 -3.50 1.47
C ARG A 40 12.51 -3.29 0.07
N LEU A 41 11.67 -3.41 -0.96
CA LEU A 41 12.09 -3.12 -2.33
C LEU A 41 12.50 -1.65 -2.49
N ALA A 42 11.73 -0.71 -1.92
CA ALA A 42 12.06 0.71 -1.93
C ALA A 42 13.37 1.01 -1.18
N GLU A 43 13.56 0.42 0.01
CA GLU A 43 14.78 0.56 0.80
C GLU A 43 16.00 -0.01 0.08
N ALA A 44 15.88 -1.20 -0.52
CA ALA A 44 16.95 -1.83 -1.29
C ALA A 44 17.31 -1.00 -2.54
N GLN A 45 16.32 -0.45 -3.23
CA GLN A 45 16.53 0.44 -4.38
C GLN A 45 17.34 1.68 -3.97
N ILE A 46 17.04 2.29 -2.82
CA ILE A 46 17.75 3.46 -2.30
C ILE A 46 19.15 3.09 -1.84
N ALA A 47 19.32 1.99 -1.11
CA ALA A 47 20.62 1.48 -0.69
C ALA A 47 21.54 1.17 -1.89
N GLY A 48 20.95 0.74 -3.02
CA GLY A 48 21.64 0.53 -4.29
C GLY A 48 21.98 1.82 -5.06
N GLY A 49 21.67 3.01 -4.54
CA GLY A 49 21.89 4.30 -5.19
C GLY A 49 20.79 4.74 -6.16
N GLY A 50 19.68 4.01 -6.20
CA GLY A 50 18.50 4.35 -6.98
C GLY A 50 17.56 5.35 -6.26
N ARG A 51 16.45 5.65 -6.91
CA ARG A 51 15.36 6.49 -6.36
C ARG A 51 14.12 5.64 -6.17
N ALA A 52 13.46 5.78 -5.03
CA ALA A 52 12.16 5.19 -4.74
C ALA A 52 11.34 6.13 -3.87
N HIS A 53 10.02 6.05 -3.98
CA HIS A 53 9.06 6.78 -3.15
C HIS A 53 7.95 5.82 -2.75
N VAL A 54 7.47 5.93 -1.51
CA VAL A 54 6.43 5.05 -0.97
C VAL A 54 5.14 5.85 -0.80
N TYR A 55 4.02 5.22 -1.13
CA TYR A 55 2.69 5.75 -0.87
C TYR A 55 1.78 4.65 -0.31
N GLU A 56 0.70 5.06 0.34
CA GLU A 56 -0.40 4.21 0.77
C GLU A 56 -1.71 4.83 0.31
N LEU A 57 -2.59 4.03 -0.31
CA LEU A 57 -3.98 4.43 -0.50
C LEU A 57 -4.73 4.04 0.78
N ALA A 58 -5.33 5.02 1.46
CA ALA A 58 -6.12 4.82 2.66
C ALA A 58 -7.62 5.08 2.43
N TRP A 59 -7.96 5.72 1.31
CA TRP A 59 -9.35 6.01 0.95
C TRP A 59 -10.16 4.74 0.65
N PRO A 60 -11.33 4.54 1.31
CA PRO A 60 -12.14 3.35 1.12
C PRO A 60 -12.92 3.38 -0.21
N ALA A 61 -13.05 2.23 -0.86
CA ALA A 61 -13.88 2.07 -2.04
C ALA A 61 -15.35 2.40 -1.71
N PRO A 62 -16.03 3.32 -2.43
CA PRO A 62 -17.41 3.72 -2.10
C PRO A 62 -18.44 2.62 -2.31
N ALA A 63 -18.11 1.61 -3.13
CA ALA A 63 -19.04 0.52 -3.40
C ALA A 63 -19.51 -0.18 -2.12
N TYR A 64 -20.75 -0.66 -2.17
CA TYR A 64 -21.39 -1.36 -1.06
C TYR A 64 -21.37 -0.56 0.27
N GLY A 65 -21.39 0.77 0.19
CA GLY A 65 -21.37 1.64 1.37
C GLY A 65 -20.03 1.62 2.12
N GLY A 66 -18.92 1.37 1.43
CA GLY A 66 -17.59 1.32 2.04
C GLY A 66 -17.19 -0.05 2.58
N ALA A 67 -18.02 -1.08 2.43
CA ALA A 67 -17.81 -2.40 3.03
C ALA A 67 -16.54 -3.12 2.53
N LEU A 68 -16.01 -2.74 1.36
CA LEU A 68 -14.76 -3.29 0.83
C LEU A 68 -13.52 -2.65 1.46
N GLY A 69 -13.68 -1.55 2.20
CA GLY A 69 -12.56 -0.73 2.66
C GLY A 69 -11.65 -0.31 1.51
N THR A 70 -10.36 -0.18 1.80
CA THR A 70 -9.34 0.15 0.80
C THR A 70 -8.81 -1.12 0.13
N CYS A 71 -9.67 -1.73 -0.67
CA CYS A 71 -9.40 -3.02 -1.30
C CYS A 71 -8.35 -2.98 -2.41
N HIS A 72 -7.80 -4.15 -2.71
CA HIS A 72 -6.83 -4.34 -3.78
C HIS A 72 -7.41 -3.94 -5.15
N GLY A 73 -6.63 -3.18 -5.92
CA GLY A 73 -6.98 -2.72 -7.27
C GLY A 73 -7.75 -1.40 -7.34
N LEU A 74 -8.09 -0.77 -6.20
CA LEU A 74 -8.76 0.53 -6.15
C LEU A 74 -7.91 1.68 -6.74
N ASP A 75 -6.60 1.57 -6.64
CA ASP A 75 -5.65 2.52 -7.20
C ASP A 75 -5.67 2.57 -8.73
N VAL A 76 -6.02 1.48 -9.40
CA VAL A 76 -6.06 1.39 -10.87
C VAL A 76 -7.04 2.39 -11.50
N PRO A 77 -8.36 2.39 -11.17
CA PRO A 77 -9.28 3.37 -11.74
C PRO A 77 -8.95 4.81 -11.33
N LEU A 78 -8.36 5.03 -10.14
CA LEU A 78 -7.89 6.35 -9.71
C LEU A 78 -6.71 6.84 -10.57
N LEU A 79 -5.75 5.96 -10.88
CA LEU A 79 -4.59 6.25 -11.70
C LEU A 79 -4.95 6.54 -13.16
N PHE A 80 -5.90 5.81 -13.73
CA PHE A 80 -6.29 6.01 -15.13
C PHE A 80 -7.43 7.01 -15.31
N GLY A 81 -8.04 7.49 -14.22
CA GLY A 81 -9.24 8.33 -14.30
C GLY A 81 -10.43 7.59 -14.92
N SER A 82 -10.44 6.26 -14.82
CA SER A 82 -11.37 5.36 -15.52
C SER A 82 -12.44 4.80 -14.59
N VAL A 83 -12.94 5.62 -13.65
CA VAL A 83 -13.97 5.22 -12.67
C VAL A 83 -15.30 4.78 -13.31
N ALA A 84 -15.52 5.10 -14.60
CA ALA A 84 -16.67 4.65 -15.38
C ALA A 84 -16.43 3.35 -16.18
N ALA A 85 -15.22 2.78 -16.16
CA ALA A 85 -14.90 1.49 -16.78
C ALA A 85 -15.34 0.30 -15.89
N GLU A 86 -15.32 -0.93 -16.39
CA GLU A 86 -15.87 -2.12 -15.70
C GLU A 86 -15.37 -2.30 -14.25
N LEU A 87 -14.06 -2.19 -14.02
CA LEU A 87 -13.49 -2.23 -12.66
C LEU A 87 -13.92 -1.03 -11.81
N GLY A 88 -14.02 0.16 -12.42
CA GLY A 88 -14.52 1.37 -11.75
C GLY A 88 -15.99 1.23 -11.35
N LEU A 89 -16.84 0.65 -12.19
CA LEU A 89 -18.25 0.43 -11.87
C LEU A 89 -18.42 -0.51 -10.66
N LEU A 90 -17.58 -1.53 -10.55
CA LEU A 90 -17.57 -2.45 -9.41
C LEU A 90 -17.16 -1.74 -8.11
N LEU A 91 -16.09 -0.94 -8.15
CA LEU A 91 -15.47 -0.33 -6.96
C LEU A 91 -16.12 0.99 -6.53
N PHE A 92 -16.84 1.65 -7.43
CA PHE A 92 -17.55 2.90 -7.19
C PHE A 92 -19.08 2.73 -7.30
N ALA A 93 -19.59 1.50 -7.23
CA ALA A 93 -21.03 1.16 -7.26
C ALA A 93 -21.84 1.80 -8.41
N GLY A 94 -21.20 2.05 -9.56
CA GLY A 94 -21.84 2.68 -10.71
C GLY A 94 -22.40 4.09 -10.47
N VAL A 95 -22.19 4.70 -9.29
CA VAL A 95 -22.62 6.09 -9.00
C VAL A 95 -21.76 7.13 -9.72
N GLY A 96 -20.72 6.71 -10.44
CA GLY A 96 -19.76 7.58 -11.09
C GLY A 96 -18.79 8.21 -10.09
N SER A 97 -18.08 9.25 -10.51
CA SER A 97 -17.10 9.92 -9.68
C SER A 97 -17.77 10.93 -8.75
N SER A 98 -17.70 10.73 -7.44
CA SER A 98 -18.00 11.80 -6.50
C SER A 98 -16.95 12.92 -6.63
N PRO A 99 -17.25 14.18 -6.26
CA PRO A 99 -16.25 15.25 -6.27
C PRO A 99 -14.99 14.90 -5.47
N GLU A 100 -15.16 14.13 -4.39
CA GLU A 100 -14.08 13.59 -3.59
C GLU A 100 -13.21 12.59 -4.37
N ALA A 101 -13.83 11.61 -5.03
CA ALA A 101 -13.13 10.64 -5.87
C ALA A 101 -12.41 11.32 -7.04
N GLU A 102 -13.02 12.34 -7.65
CA GLU A 102 -12.37 13.13 -8.71
C GLU A 102 -11.15 13.88 -8.18
N ALA A 103 -11.27 14.51 -7.02
CA ALA A 103 -10.17 15.25 -6.40
C ALA A 103 -9.02 14.31 -6.02
N LEU A 104 -9.31 13.16 -5.41
CA LEU A 104 -8.33 12.14 -5.08
C LEU A 104 -7.66 11.59 -6.35
N SER A 105 -8.44 11.19 -7.34
CA SER A 105 -7.94 10.68 -8.62
C SER A 105 -7.05 11.71 -9.32
N SER A 106 -7.42 13.00 -9.29
CA SER A 106 -6.61 14.09 -9.83
C SER A 106 -5.25 14.20 -9.12
N ARG A 107 -5.22 14.19 -7.78
CA ARG A 107 -3.97 14.20 -7.00
C ARG A 107 -3.10 12.98 -7.29
N PHE A 108 -3.71 11.80 -7.33
CA PHE A 108 -3.02 10.54 -7.58
C PHE A 108 -2.36 10.55 -8.97
N ARG A 109 -3.08 10.96 -10.01
CA ARG A 109 -2.54 11.10 -11.37
C ARG A 109 -1.43 12.13 -11.46
N ALA A 110 -1.56 13.26 -10.77
CA ALA A 110 -0.54 14.29 -10.76
C ALA A 110 0.79 13.77 -10.19
N ALA A 111 0.74 13.03 -9.07
CA ALA A 111 1.91 12.41 -8.47
C ALA A 111 2.59 11.39 -9.40
N TRP A 112 1.80 10.51 -10.03
CA TRP A 112 2.34 9.53 -10.98
C TRP A 112 2.91 10.18 -12.24
N THR A 113 2.27 11.23 -12.76
CA THR A 113 2.77 12.01 -13.89
C THR A 113 4.10 12.71 -13.55
N ALA A 114 4.19 13.31 -12.37
CA ALA A 114 5.42 13.94 -11.89
C ALA A 114 6.55 12.91 -11.75
N SER A 115 6.28 11.75 -11.13
CA SER A 115 7.25 10.63 -11.08
C SER A 115 7.72 10.19 -12.46
N ALA A 116 6.81 9.99 -13.41
CA ALA A 116 7.17 9.55 -14.77
C ALA A 116 7.98 10.60 -15.55
N THR A 117 7.78 11.89 -15.28
CA THR A 117 8.40 12.99 -16.03
C THR A 117 9.68 13.53 -15.41
N THR A 118 9.82 13.47 -14.07
CA THR A 118 10.94 14.07 -13.33
C THR A 118 11.64 13.09 -12.38
N GLY A 119 11.01 11.93 -12.12
CA GLY A 119 11.41 10.99 -11.08
C GLY A 119 11.01 11.43 -9.66
N ASP A 120 10.38 12.60 -9.49
CA ASP A 120 9.97 13.16 -8.20
C ASP A 120 8.44 13.35 -8.17
N PRO A 121 7.71 12.61 -7.33
CA PRO A 121 6.27 12.74 -7.21
C PRO A 121 5.82 13.86 -6.24
N CYS A 122 6.75 14.72 -5.82
CA CYS A 122 6.57 15.85 -4.90
C CYS A 122 6.53 15.48 -3.40
N TRP A 123 7.14 14.38 -3.00
CA TRP A 123 7.45 14.09 -1.59
C TRP A 123 8.81 13.39 -1.46
N PRO A 124 9.47 13.49 -0.28
CA PRO A 124 10.81 12.93 -0.10
C PRO A 124 10.84 11.40 -0.22
N PRO A 125 11.95 10.81 -0.70
CA PRO A 125 12.17 9.37 -0.67
C PRO A 125 12.30 8.87 0.78
N PRO A 126 11.98 7.58 1.07
CA PRO A 126 12.09 7.05 2.41
C PRO A 126 13.55 7.03 2.91
N ASP A 127 13.75 7.50 4.13
CA ASP A 127 15.01 7.40 4.88
C ASP A 127 14.98 6.23 5.89
N THR A 128 16.05 6.05 6.66
CA THR A 128 16.16 4.96 7.64
C THR A 128 15.35 5.19 8.92
N GLU A 129 14.88 6.40 9.18
CA GLU A 129 14.25 6.77 10.46
C GLU A 129 12.74 6.97 10.31
N ARG A 130 12.35 7.92 9.47
CA ARG A 130 10.97 8.37 9.28
C ARG A 130 10.26 7.65 8.17
N ARG A 131 10.98 7.23 7.11
CA ARG A 131 10.40 6.56 5.92
C ARG A 131 9.17 7.32 5.40
N PRO A 132 9.31 8.61 5.03
CA PRO A 132 8.21 9.42 4.56
C PRO A 132 7.37 8.70 3.51
N THR A 133 6.05 8.70 3.75
CA THR A 133 5.06 8.00 2.94
C THR A 133 3.93 8.96 2.62
N GLN A 134 3.58 9.07 1.34
CA GLN A 134 2.38 9.79 0.92
C GLN A 134 1.15 8.92 1.19
N VAL A 135 0.29 9.34 2.12
CA VAL A 135 -1.00 8.73 2.36
C VAL A 135 -2.03 9.44 1.49
N PHE A 136 -2.65 8.69 0.59
CA PHE A 136 -3.73 9.15 -0.27
C PHE A 136 -5.07 8.81 0.38
N ASP A 137 -5.73 9.85 0.87
CA ASP A 137 -7.09 9.81 1.40
C ASP A 137 -7.88 11.04 0.90
N THR A 138 -9.12 11.23 1.36
CA THR A 138 -9.91 12.45 1.20
C THR A 138 -9.04 13.68 1.41
N GLU A 139 -8.28 13.68 2.51
CA GLU A 139 -7.18 14.59 2.78
C GLU A 139 -5.86 13.83 2.71
N SER A 140 -5.03 14.15 1.72
CA SER A 140 -3.76 13.45 1.51
C SER A 140 -2.63 14.12 2.29
N VAL A 141 -1.81 13.32 2.98
CA VAL A 141 -0.73 13.81 3.85
C VAL A 141 0.56 13.02 3.64
N VAL A 142 1.71 13.67 3.78
CA VAL A 142 3.00 12.98 3.90
C VAL A 142 3.30 12.80 5.38
N THR A 143 3.48 11.57 5.81
CA THR A 143 3.74 11.23 7.22
C THR A 143 4.86 10.20 7.35
N ALA A 144 5.33 9.95 8.58
CA ALA A 144 6.20 8.82 8.85
C ALA A 144 5.48 7.50 8.53
N TYR A 145 6.21 6.45 8.21
CA TYR A 145 5.62 5.19 7.74
C TYR A 145 4.47 4.71 8.65
N PRO A 146 3.21 4.63 8.16
CA PRO A 146 2.05 4.37 9.01
C PRO A 146 2.07 3.01 9.71
N HIS A 147 2.74 2.02 9.10
CA HIS A 147 2.76 0.64 9.57
C HIS A 147 4.08 0.26 10.26
N GLU A 148 4.68 1.19 11.00
CA GLU A 148 5.96 0.98 11.71
C GLU A 148 5.89 -0.18 12.72
N THR A 149 4.76 -0.37 13.39
CA THR A 149 4.55 -1.51 14.29
C THR A 149 4.66 -2.83 13.54
N SER A 150 3.93 -2.99 12.43
CA SER A 150 4.06 -4.17 11.56
C SER A 150 5.48 -4.32 11.04
N ARG A 151 6.11 -3.24 10.53
CA ARG A 151 7.50 -3.29 10.03
C ARG A 151 8.46 -3.94 11.04
N ARG A 152 8.34 -3.59 12.31
CA ARG A 152 9.18 -4.18 13.39
C ARG A 152 8.92 -5.66 13.58
N LEU A 153 7.66 -6.11 13.47
CA LEU A 153 7.33 -7.55 13.52
C LEU A 153 7.97 -8.32 12.37
N TRP A 154 8.11 -7.70 11.20
CA TRP A 154 8.71 -8.29 10.00
C TRP A 154 10.19 -7.99 9.81
N GLU A 155 10.86 -7.31 10.74
CA GLU A 155 12.22 -6.80 10.54
C GLU A 155 13.24 -7.90 10.21
N HIS A 156 13.07 -9.08 10.80
CA HIS A 156 13.95 -10.23 10.60
C HIS A 156 13.41 -11.27 9.62
N HIS A 157 12.27 -11.02 8.98
CA HIS A 157 11.69 -11.93 8.00
C HIS A 157 12.30 -11.70 6.62
N ASP A 158 12.82 -12.74 5.98
CA ASP A 158 13.35 -12.60 4.62
C ASP A 158 12.26 -12.82 3.56
N PHE A 159 12.07 -11.83 2.70
CA PHE A 159 11.13 -11.90 1.57
C PHE A 159 11.90 -12.37 0.35
N GLY A 160 12.10 -13.69 0.26
CA GLY A 160 12.84 -14.31 -0.84
C GLY A 160 12.19 -14.04 -2.20
N ALA A 161 13.03 -13.80 -3.20
CA ALA A 161 12.57 -13.76 -4.59
C ALA A 161 12.07 -15.16 -5.00
N LEU A 162 10.98 -15.20 -5.76
CA LEU A 162 10.56 -16.44 -6.39
C LEU A 162 11.63 -16.88 -7.39
N PRO A 163 11.97 -18.19 -7.44
CA PRO A 163 12.91 -18.68 -8.42
C PRO A 163 12.38 -18.39 -9.84
N LEU A 164 13.28 -17.97 -10.73
CA LEU A 164 12.93 -17.81 -12.14
C LEU A 164 12.53 -19.17 -12.71
N ILE A 165 11.34 -19.24 -13.30
CA ILE A 165 10.86 -20.47 -13.96
C ILE A 165 11.84 -20.81 -15.10
N GLY A 166 12.53 -21.96 -14.99
CA GLY A 166 13.44 -22.46 -16.01
C GLY A 166 14.93 -22.46 -15.65
N GLN A 167 15.32 -21.99 -14.46
CA GLN A 167 16.67 -22.21 -13.93
C GLN A 167 16.64 -23.35 -12.91
N SER A 168 16.89 -24.57 -13.38
CA SER A 168 17.37 -25.65 -12.50
C SER A 168 18.85 -25.39 -12.19
N ALA A 169 19.20 -25.51 -10.92
CA ALA A 169 20.58 -25.45 -10.43
C ALA A 169 21.45 -26.54 -11.07
#